data_AF-F8FK61-F1
#
_entry.id   AF-F8FK61-F1
#
_cell.length_a   1.000
_cell.length_b   1.000
_cell.length_c   1.000
_cell.angle_alpha   90.00
_cell.angle_beta   90.00
_cell.angle_gamma   90.00
#
_symmetry.space_group_name_H-M   'P 1'
#
loop_
_entity.id
_entity.type
_entity.pdbx_description
1 polymer ?
#
loop_
_entity_poly.entity_id
_entity_poly.type
_entity_poly.pdbx_seq_one_letter_code
_entity_poly.pdbx_strand_id
1 'polypeptide(L)' 'MTDQQASEALQNNYRKVADQRYEVSDYTSSDESSKGTAVTHEQFSDAYTSGTSDGQFQLENGVVHSPAEGYEENEAEA' A
#
# COMPACT_ATOMS: atom_id res chain seq x y z
N MET A 1 -27.41 -4.49 16.97
CA MET A 1 -27.40 -4.84 15.54
C MET A 1 -28.18 -6.12 15.38
N THR A 2 -29.04 -6.21 14.38
CA THR A 2 -29.69 -7.47 13.98
C THR A 2 -28.75 -8.28 13.10
N ASP A 3 -28.95 -9.59 13.01
CA ASP A 3 -28.13 -10.48 12.15
C ASP A 3 -28.14 -10.03 10.68
N GLN A 4 -29.28 -9.48 10.23
CA GLN A 4 -29.41 -8.92 8.89
C GLN A 4 -28.48 -7.72 8.67
N GLN A 5 -28.43 -6.78 9.61
CA GLN A 5 -27.54 -5.61 9.52
C GLN A 5 -26.06 -6.00 9.51
N ALA A 6 -25.68 -7.05 10.25
CA ALA A 6 -24.31 -7.56 10.25
C ALA A 6 -23.93 -8.20 8.90
N SER A 7 -24.85 -8.97 8.30
CA SER A 7 -24.65 -9.58 6.99
C SER A 7 -24.49 -8.53 5.88
N GLU A 8 -25.32 -7.49 5.90
CA GLU A 8 -25.25 -6.38 4.94
C GLU A 8 -23.92 -5.61 5.08
N ALA A 9 -23.47 -5.32 6.31
CA ALA A 9 -22.20 -4.67 6.56
C ALA A 9 -21.00 -5.50 6.04
N LEU A 10 -21.02 -6.82 6.25
CA LEU A 10 -19.99 -7.73 5.74
C LEU A 10 -19.93 -7.73 4.20
N GLN A 11 -21.08 -7.80 3.54
CA GLN A 11 -21.11 -7.76 2.07
C GLN A 11 -20.61 -6.44 1.50
N ASN A 12 -20.93 -5.32 2.15
CA ASN A 12 -20.45 -4.00 1.72
C ASN A 12 -18.93 -3.88 1.88
N ASN A 13 -18.37 -4.35 2.99
CA ASN A 13 -16.92 -4.38 3.19
C ASN A 13 -16.21 -5.30 2.18
N TYR A 14 -16.77 -6.47 1.90
CA TYR A 14 -16.22 -7.38 0.89
C TYR A 14 -16.14 -6.72 -0.49
N ARG A 15 -17.22 -6.08 -0.95
CA ARG A 15 -17.24 -5.40 -2.25
C ARG A 15 -16.19 -4.30 -2.32
N LYS A 16 -16.06 -3.52 -1.26
CA LYS A 16 -15.09 -2.43 -1.17
C LYS A 16 -13.66 -2.92 -1.40
N VAL A 17 -13.27 -4.04 -0.79
CA VAL A 17 -11.92 -4.61 -0.96
C VAL A 17 -11.78 -5.32 -2.31
N ALA A 18 -12.79 -6.05 -2.75
CA ALA A 18 -12.73 -6.86 -3.97
C ALA A 18 -12.60 -6.04 -5.26
N ASP A 19 -13.26 -4.88 -5.31
CA ASP A 19 -13.23 -3.99 -6.48
C ASP A 19 -12.08 -2.98 -6.41
N GLN A 20 -11.34 -2.94 -5.30
CA GLN A 20 -10.30 -1.95 -5.09
C GLN A 20 -9.11 -2.18 -5.99
N ARG A 21 -8.54 -1.08 -6.49
CA ARG A 21 -7.31 -1.07 -7.27
C ARG A 21 -6.33 -0.12 -6.61
N TYR A 22 -5.05 -0.38 -6.83
CA TYR A 22 -4.01 0.55 -6.45
C TYR A 22 -4.17 1.87 -7.20
N GLU A 23 -4.19 2.97 -6.45
CA GLU A 23 -4.14 4.34 -6.96
C GLU A 23 -3.13 5.13 -6.13
N VAL A 24 -2.28 5.95 -6.75
CA VAL A 24 -1.23 6.72 -6.05
C VAL A 24 -1.82 7.67 -5.00
N SER A 25 -3.00 8.24 -5.26
CA SER A 25 -3.67 9.12 -4.30
C SER A 25 -4.03 8.44 -2.97
N ASP A 26 -4.14 7.11 -2.95
CA ASP A 26 -4.64 6.35 -1.81
C ASP A 26 -3.70 6.34 -0.61
N TYR A 27 -2.41 6.66 -0.79
CA TYR A 27 -1.48 6.89 0.33
C TYR A 27 -1.97 7.95 1.31
N THR A 28 -2.73 8.93 0.81
CA THR A 28 -3.28 10.03 1.61
C THR A 28 -4.74 9.83 1.98
N SER A 29 -5.35 8.70 1.57
CA SER A 29 -6.75 8.41 1.85
C SER A 29 -7.01 8.27 3.35
N SER A 30 -8.14 8.80 3.81
CA SER A 30 -8.66 8.52 5.15
C SER A 30 -9.33 7.15 5.25
N ASP A 31 -9.49 6.47 4.11
CA ASP A 31 -9.99 5.11 4.07
C ASP A 31 -8.88 4.09 4.29
N GLU A 32 -8.97 3.35 5.40
CA GLU A 32 -7.95 2.39 5.81
C GLU A 32 -7.71 1.28 4.77
N SER A 33 -8.76 0.83 4.07
CA SER A 33 -8.61 -0.21 3.05
C SER A 33 -7.83 0.33 1.85
N SER A 34 -8.16 1.54 1.38
CA SER A 34 -7.45 2.22 0.28
C SER A 34 -6.00 2.47 0.64
N LYS A 35 -5.75 3.08 1.80
CA LYS A 35 -4.40 3.34 2.28
C LYS A 35 -3.58 2.04 2.42
N GLY A 36 -4.16 1.01 3.02
CA GLY A 36 -3.51 -0.29 3.16
C GLY A 36 -3.20 -0.96 1.81
N THR A 37 -4.06 -0.75 0.80
CA THR A 37 -3.82 -1.25 -0.58
C THR A 37 -2.62 -0.55 -1.21
N ALA A 38 -2.50 0.77 -1.06
CA ALA A 38 -1.37 1.56 -1.53
C ALA A 38 -0.05 1.14 -0.86
N VAL A 39 -0.04 1.04 0.46
CA VAL A 39 1.13 0.59 1.23
C VAL A 39 1.54 -0.83 0.85
N THR A 40 0.58 -1.75 0.69
CA THR A 40 0.91 -3.14 0.27
C THR A 40 1.50 -3.19 -1.13
N HIS A 41 1.02 -2.35 -2.05
CA HIS A 41 1.59 -2.23 -3.39
C HIS A 41 3.04 -1.76 -3.36
N GLU A 42 3.35 -0.76 -2.52
CA GLU A 42 4.72 -0.30 -2.26
C GLU A 42 5.60 -1.41 -1.74
N GLN A 43 5.19 -2.05 -0.63
CA GLN A 43 5.97 -3.09 0.03
C GLN A 43 6.30 -4.25 -0.92
N PHE A 44 5.35 -4.61 -1.79
CA PHE A 44 5.57 -5.61 -2.83
C PHE A 44 6.58 -5.14 -3.88
N SER A 45 6.43 -3.91 -4.39
CA SER A 45 7.34 -3.32 -5.38
C SER A 45 8.75 -3.14 -4.84
N ASP A 46 8.88 -2.69 -3.60
CA ASP A 46 10.14 -2.53 -2.88
C ASP A 46 10.83 -3.86 -2.69
N ALA A 47 10.13 -4.89 -2.19
CA ALA A 47 10.69 -6.22 -2.03
C ALA A 47 11.10 -6.86 -3.36
N TYR A 48 10.32 -6.62 -4.43
CA TYR A 48 10.67 -7.06 -5.77
C TYR A 48 11.94 -6.38 -6.30
N THR A 49 12.09 -5.08 -6.03
CA THR A 49 13.22 -4.28 -6.51
C THR A 49 14.49 -4.52 -5.68
N SER A 50 14.37 -4.61 -4.36
CA SER A 50 15.47 -4.85 -3.43
C SER A 50 15.94 -6.31 -3.45
N GLY A 51 15.04 -7.23 -3.82
CA GLY A 51 15.25 -8.67 -3.73
C GLY A 51 15.12 -9.23 -2.30
N THR A 52 14.72 -8.42 -1.33
CA THR A 52 14.60 -8.79 0.10
C THR A 52 13.46 -8.02 0.80
N SER A 53 12.80 -8.67 1.76
CA SER A 53 11.69 -8.07 2.50
C SER A 53 12.10 -7.33 3.77
N ASP A 54 13.41 -7.20 4.04
CA ASP A 54 13.95 -6.48 5.21
C ASP A 54 14.09 -4.97 4.98
N GLY A 55 13.64 -4.48 3.82
CA GLY A 55 13.72 -3.06 3.45
C GLY A 55 15.14 -2.60 3.13
N GLN A 56 16.06 -3.51 2.79
CA GLN A 56 17.45 -3.16 2.46
C GLN A 56 17.76 -3.35 0.98
N PHE A 57 18.32 -2.33 0.34
CA PHE A 57 18.90 -2.43 -0.99
C PHE A 57 20.40 -2.72 -0.89
N GLN A 58 20.84 -3.79 -1.54
CA GLN A 58 22.27 -4.12 -1.66
C GLN A 58 22.83 -3.49 -2.93
N LEU A 59 23.58 -2.40 -2.78
CA LEU A 59 24.27 -1.71 -3.87
C LEU A 59 25.75 -2.11 -3.90
N GLU A 60 26.43 -1.88 -5.02
CA GLU A 60 27.88 -2.16 -5.14
C GLU A 60 28.72 -1.42 -4.09
N ASN A 61 28.25 -0.24 -3.65
CA ASN A 61 28.91 0.62 -2.67
C ASN A 61 28.43 0.42 -1.21
N GLY A 62 27.54 -0.53 -0.93
CA GLY A 62 27.06 -0.81 0.43
C GLY A 62 25.57 -1.12 0.52
N VAL A 63 25.01 -0.98 1.73
CA VAL A 63 23.60 -1.25 2.02
C VAL A 63 22.86 0.06 2.26
N VAL A 64 21.70 0.22 1.62
CA VAL A 64 20.79 1.36 1.78
C VAL A 64 19.44 0.89 2.32
N HIS A 65 18.82 1.67 3.20
CA HIS A 65 17.52 1.36 3.78
C HIS A 65 16.40 2.04 2.98
N SER A 66 15.36 1.29 2.61
CA SER A 66 14.12 1.83 2.02
C SER A 66 13.26 2.48 3.10
N PRO A 67 12.63 3.63 2.85
CA PRO A 67 11.54 4.10 3.71
C PRO A 67 10.46 3.03 3.85
N ALA A 68 9.80 2.96 5.01
CA ALA A 68 8.81 1.93 5.28
C ALA A 68 7.43 2.23 4.66
N GLU A 69 7.14 3.50 4.35
CA GLU A 69 5.88 3.97 3.79
C GLU A 69 6.06 5.30 3.03
N GLY A 70 5.38 5.42 1.89
CA GLY A 70 5.07 6.70 1.25
C GLY A 70 5.69 6.87 -0.14
N TYR A 71 4.84 7.20 -1.12
CA TYR A 71 5.30 7.64 -2.43
C TYR A 71 5.78 9.09 -2.37
N GLU A 72 7.08 9.33 -2.54
CA GLU A 72 7.58 10.66 -2.87
C GLU A 72 7.30 10.92 -4.35
N GLU A 73 6.28 11.73 -4.65
CA GLU A 73 6.17 12.34 -5.97
C GLU A 73 7.44 13.18 -6.16
N ASN A 74 8.37 12.67 -6.96
CA ASN A 74 9.52 13.45 -7.38
C ASN A 74 9.00 14.71 -8.07
N GLU A 75 9.01 15.87 -7.38
CA GLU A 75 8.98 17.15 -8.06
C GLU A 75 10.21 17.14 -8.97
N ALA A 76 9.98 16.89 -10.27
CA ALA A 76 11.04 16.97 -11.26
C ALA A 76 11.66 18.36 -11.14
N GLU A 77 12.90 18.43 -10.62
CA GLU A 77 13.68 19.66 -10.60
C GLU A 77 13.70 20.24 -12.02
N ALA A 78 13.16 21.46 -12.14
CA ALA A 78 13.08 22.26 -13.36
C ALA A 78 14.40 22.94 -13.70
#